data_AF-A0A349JYF4-F1
#
_entry.id   AF-A0A349JYF4-F1
#
_cell.length_a   1.000
_cell.length_b   1.000
_cell.length_c   1.000
_cell.angle_alpha   90.00
_cell.angle_beta   90.00
_cell.angle_gamma   90.00
#
_symmetry.space_group_name_H-M   'P 1'
#
loop_
_entity.id
_entity.type
_entity.pdbx_description
1 polymer ?
#
loop_
_entity_poly.entity_id
_entity_poly.type
_entity_poly.pdbx_seq_one_letter_code
_entity_poly.pdbx_strand_id
1 'polypeptide(L)'
;MTFRIKHIMMEKDWAFVDALPLTKEGKRINYAGTMFEEWIEEADEVLWVLLRYKRGRWYVVEREFFTAEGTWIDWPQYFRAPKGIFPKLKID
;
A
#
# COMPACT_ATOMS: atom_id res chain seq x y z
N MET A 1 -13.62 -3.39 -9.43
CA MET A 1 -12.21 -3.09 -9.17
C MET A 1 -11.51 -4.40 -8.84
N THR A 2 -10.29 -4.56 -9.30
CA THR A 2 -9.35 -5.61 -8.90
C THR A 2 -8.08 -4.95 -8.36
N PHE A 3 -7.25 -5.72 -7.65
CA PHE A 3 -5.98 -5.24 -7.14
C PHE A 3 -4.86 -6.12 -7.69
N ARG A 4 -3.91 -5.50 -8.40
CA ARG A 4 -2.68 -6.18 -8.79
C ARG A 4 -1.67 -6.03 -7.65
N ILE A 5 -1.32 -7.14 -7.01
CA ILE A 5 -0.34 -7.15 -5.92
C ILE A 5 1.07 -7.06 -6.50
N LYS A 6 1.81 -5.99 -6.18
CA LYS A 6 3.23 -5.83 -6.52
C LYS A 6 4.11 -6.51 -5.48
N HIS A 7 3.77 -6.34 -4.20
CA HIS A 7 4.48 -6.93 -3.08
C HIS A 7 3.50 -7.31 -1.98
N ILE A 8 3.69 -8.50 -1.41
CA ILE A 8 3.02 -8.91 -0.18
C ILE A 8 4.00 -9.70 0.65
N MET A 9 4.17 -9.30 1.90
CA MET A 9 4.99 -10.01 2.87
C MET A 9 4.27 -10.06 4.20
N MET A 10 4.49 -11.16 4.91
CA MET A 10 3.82 -11.46 6.16
C MET A 10 4.84 -11.96 7.17
N GLU A 11 4.71 -11.51 8.41
CA GLU A 11 5.50 -12.02 9.52
C GLU A 11 4.62 -12.06 10.78
N LYS A 12 4.50 -13.25 11.36
CA LYS A 12 3.61 -13.53 12.50
C LYS A 12 2.18 -13.08 12.17
N ASP A 13 1.72 -12.08 12.89
CA ASP A 13 0.38 -11.50 12.81
C ASP A 13 0.38 -10.11 12.16
N TRP A 14 1.41 -9.79 11.36
CA TRP A 14 1.47 -8.60 10.52
C TRP A 14 1.59 -8.96 9.04
N ALA A 15 1.05 -8.10 8.18
CA ALA A 15 1.28 -8.15 6.75
C ALA A 15 1.38 -6.73 6.18
N PHE A 16 2.20 -6.57 5.14
CA PHE A 16 2.25 -5.35 4.33
C PHE A 16 1.91 -5.71 2.89
N VAL A 17 1.09 -4.87 2.26
CA VAL A 17 0.63 -5.06 0.88
C VAL A 17 0.95 -3.80 0.09
N ASP A 18 1.64 -3.98 -1.03
CA ASP A 18 1.70 -3.00 -2.12
C ASP A 18 0.83 -3.50 -3.26
N ALA A 19 -0.25 -2.77 -3.52
CA ALA A 19 -1.24 -3.09 -4.51
C ALA A 19 -1.44 -1.91 -5.47
N LEU A 20 -1.83 -2.23 -6.69
CA LEU A 20 -2.35 -1.26 -7.64
C LEU A 20 -3.84 -1.52 -7.89
N PRO A 21 -4.74 -0.57 -7.60
CA PRO A 21 -6.14 -0.68 -8.00
C PRO A 21 -6.30 -0.60 -9.52
N LEU A 22 -7.18 -1.44 -10.06
CA LEU A 22 -7.52 -1.51 -11.48
C LEU A 22 -9.04 -1.69 -11.65
N THR A 23 -9.57 -1.37 -12.82
CA THR A 23 -10.97 -1.71 -13.17
C THR A 23 -11.19 -3.23 -13.14
N LYS A 24 -12.46 -3.69 -13.22
CA LYS A 24 -12.73 -5.14 -13.25
C LYS A 24 -12.09 -5.82 -14.47
N GLU A 25 -11.89 -5.06 -15.53
CA GLU A 25 -11.27 -5.44 -16.80
C GLU A 25 -9.73 -5.29 -16.76
N GLY A 26 -9.14 -4.94 -15.61
CA GLY A 26 -7.70 -4.82 -15.43
C GLY A 26 -7.07 -3.54 -15.98
N LYS A 27 -7.86 -2.52 -16.30
CA LYS A 27 -7.36 -1.22 -16.79
C LYS A 27 -7.03 -0.26 -15.63
N ARG A 28 -6.21 0.76 -15.90
CA ARG A 28 -6.01 1.88 -14.96
C ARG A 28 -7.34 2.59 -14.70
N ILE A 29 -7.52 3.09 -13.49
CA ILE A 29 -8.71 3.86 -13.13
C ILE A 29 -8.58 5.26 -13.77
N ASN A 30 -9.69 5.78 -14.30
CA ASN A 30 -9.76 7.17 -14.72
C ASN A 30 -10.13 8.04 -13.51
N TYR A 31 -9.24 8.95 -13.12
CA TYR A 31 -9.42 9.84 -11.98
C TYR A 31 -9.94 11.24 -12.35
N ALA A 32 -10.25 11.50 -13.62
CA ALA A 32 -10.81 12.78 -14.06
C ALA A 32 -12.10 13.11 -13.29
N GLY A 33 -12.20 14.34 -12.79
CA GLY A 33 -13.29 14.84 -11.96
C GLY A 33 -13.28 14.33 -10.51
N THR A 34 -12.21 13.64 -10.08
CA THR A 34 -12.04 13.21 -8.69
C THR A 34 -11.00 14.06 -7.97
N MET A 35 -10.96 13.98 -6.64
CA MET A 35 -9.91 14.62 -5.84
C MET A 35 -8.48 14.15 -6.15
N PHE A 36 -8.32 13.06 -6.92
CA PHE A 36 -7.02 12.50 -7.31
C PHE A 36 -6.57 12.93 -8.71
N GLU A 37 -7.34 13.76 -9.41
CA GLU A 37 -7.01 14.18 -10.79
C GLU A 37 -5.63 14.85 -10.88
N GLU A 38 -5.29 15.70 -9.90
CA GLU A 38 -3.99 16.40 -9.86
C GLU A 38 -2.84 15.49 -9.37
N TRP A 39 -3.16 14.46 -8.58
CA TRP A 39 -2.17 13.57 -7.96
C TRP A 39 -1.53 12.59 -8.95
N ILE A 40 -2.16 12.35 -10.11
CA ILE A 40 -1.64 11.39 -11.10
C ILE A 40 -0.28 11.81 -11.68
N GLU A 41 0.02 13.11 -11.67
CA GLU A 41 1.30 13.66 -12.14
C GLU A 41 2.33 13.81 -11.02
N GLU A 42 1.88 13.93 -9.76
CA GLU A 42 2.72 14.25 -8.61
C GLU A 42 3.12 13.03 -7.78
N ALA A 43 2.38 11.92 -7.86
CA ALA A 43 2.56 10.76 -7.02
C ALA A 43 2.35 9.44 -7.75
N ASP A 44 2.95 8.37 -7.24
CA ASP A 44 2.73 7.05 -7.78
C ASP A 44 1.34 6.53 -7.45
N GLU A 45 0.62 6.05 -8.47
CA GLU A 45 -0.61 5.29 -8.26
C GLU A 45 -0.26 3.93 -7.64
N VAL A 46 -0.28 3.87 -6.32
CA VAL A 46 -0.14 2.67 -5.48
C VAL A 46 -1.09 2.74 -4.30
N LEU A 47 -1.42 1.58 -3.74
CA LEU A 47 -2.13 1.39 -2.49
C LEU A 47 -1.24 0.57 -1.56
N TRP A 48 -0.69 1.21 -0.55
CA TRP A 48 0.04 0.54 0.52
C TRP A 48 -0.89 0.28 1.70
N VAL A 49 -0.84 -0.93 2.26
CA VAL A 49 -1.71 -1.31 3.38
C VAL A 49 -0.90 -2.08 4.41
N LEU A 50 -0.92 -1.59 5.65
CA LEU A 50 -0.44 -2.32 6.81
C LEU A 50 -1.61 -3.05 7.46
N LEU A 51 -1.46 -4.35 7.63
CA LEU A 51 -2.48 -5.24 8.17
C LEU A 51 -1.99 -5.89 9.47
N ARG A 52 -2.92 -6.07 10.40
CA ARG A 52 -2.70 -6.81 11.65
C ARG A 52 -3.74 -7.90 11.82
N TYR A 53 -3.28 -9.12 12.04
CA TYR A 53 -4.14 -10.23 12.41
C TYR A 53 -4.39 -10.22 13.91
N LYS A 54 -5.63 -10.07 14.34
CA LYS A 54 -6.04 -10.16 15.75
C LYS A 54 -7.39 -10.85 15.84
N ARG A 55 -7.59 -11.67 16.88
CA ARG A 55 -8.91 -12.29 17.17
C ARG A 55 -9.54 -12.97 15.94
N GLY A 56 -8.75 -13.73 15.18
CA GLY A 56 -9.25 -14.52 14.05
C GLY A 56 -9.45 -13.76 12.74
N ARG A 57 -9.04 -12.49 12.63
CA ARG A 57 -9.25 -11.68 11.42
C ARG A 57 -8.15 -10.65 11.19
N TRP A 58 -8.00 -10.27 9.92
CA TRP A 58 -7.14 -9.17 9.50
C TRP A 58 -7.85 -7.83 9.64
N TYR A 59 -7.11 -6.83 10.13
CA TYR A 59 -7.54 -5.44 10.22
C TYR A 59 -6.56 -4.54 9.48
N VAL A 60 -7.09 -3.52 8.81
CA VAL A 60 -6.28 -2.41 8.30
C VAL A 60 -5.82 -1.57 9.49
N VAL A 61 -4.52 -1.47 9.66
CA VAL A 61 -3.89 -0.59 10.66
C VAL A 61 -3.64 0.78 10.05
N GLU A 62 -3.09 0.79 8.83
CA GLU A 62 -2.85 2.01 8.07
C GLU A 62 -2.94 1.71 6.56
N ARG A 63 -3.29 2.73 5.78
CA ARG A 63 -3.22 2.68 4.32
C ARG A 63 -2.84 4.04 3.73
N GLU A 64 -2.08 4.00 2.64
CA GLU A 64 -1.76 5.18 1.85
C GLU A 64 -2.07 4.93 0.38
N PHE A 65 -2.58 5.94 -0.28
CA PHE A 65 -3.01 5.89 -1.68
C PHE A 65 -2.57 7.16 -2.39
N PHE A 66 -1.99 7.02 -3.59
CA PHE A 66 -1.25 8.11 -4.26
C PHE A 66 -0.15 8.69 -3.37
N THR A 67 1.01 8.05 -3.36
CA THR A 67 2.09 8.40 -2.45
C THR A 67 3.42 8.44 -3.17
N ALA A 68 4.32 9.30 -2.67
CA ALA A 68 5.73 9.27 -3.04
C ALA A 68 6.42 8.00 -2.50
N GLU A 69 7.57 7.67 -3.09
CA GLU A 69 8.41 6.59 -2.59
C GLU A 69 8.81 6.81 -1.13
N GLY A 70 8.68 5.78 -0.30
CA GLY A 70 9.18 5.80 1.08
C GLY A 70 8.21 6.34 2.15
N THR A 71 6.95 6.66 1.85
CA THR A 71 5.99 7.11 2.90
C THR A 71 5.74 6.08 4.00
N TRP A 72 6.00 4.79 3.76
CA TRP A 72 5.92 3.75 4.81
C TRP A 72 7.18 3.67 5.69
N ILE A 73 8.24 4.46 5.45
CA ILE A 73 9.56 4.32 6.11
C ILE A 73 9.47 4.35 7.64
N ASP A 74 8.60 5.17 8.19
CA ASP A 74 8.40 5.33 9.63
C ASP A 74 7.41 4.31 10.23
N TRP A 75 6.59 3.64 9.41
CA TRP A 75 5.58 2.68 9.83
C TRP A 75 6.11 1.54 10.70
N PRO A 76 7.26 0.90 10.40
CA PRO A 76 7.78 -0.17 11.25
C PRO A 76 8.00 0.30 12.70
N GLN A 77 8.50 1.53 12.87
CA GLN A 77 8.75 2.11 14.19
C GLN A 77 7.45 2.60 14.83
N TYR A 78 6.66 3.37 14.09
CA TYR A 78 5.44 4.00 14.60
C TYR A 78 4.39 2.97 15.02
N PHE A 79 4.10 2.00 14.17
CA PHE A 79 3.11 0.94 14.44
C PHE A 79 3.69 -0.29 15.14
N ARG A 80 5.01 -0.32 15.37
CA ARG A 80 5.74 -1.47 15.93
C ARG A 80 5.53 -2.74 15.09
N ALA A 81 5.55 -2.57 13.77
CA ALA A 81 5.47 -3.67 12.82
C ALA A 81 6.88 -4.23 12.51
N PRO A 82 7.02 -5.54 12.24
CA PRO A 82 8.29 -6.15 11.88
C PRO A 82 8.88 -5.50 10.64
N LYS A 83 10.12 -5.03 10.70
CA LYS A 83 10.77 -4.37 9.55
C LYS A 83 10.87 -5.27 8.32
N GLY A 84 10.92 -6.60 8.51
CA GLY A 84 11.08 -7.58 7.44
C GLY A 84 9.91 -7.71 6.47
N ILE A 85 8.72 -7.18 6.80
CA ILE A 85 7.56 -7.22 5.89
C ILE A 85 7.54 -6.04 4.91
N PHE A 86 8.37 -5.03 5.11
CA PHE A 86 8.41 -3.85 4.25
C PHE A 86 9.43 -4.04 3.12
N PRO A 87 9.21 -3.42 1.94
CA PRO A 87 10.20 -3.42 0.88
C PRO A 87 11.55 -2.88 1.36
N LYS A 88 12.65 -3.33 0.77
CA LYS A 88 13.93 -2.65 0.98
C LYS A 88 13.94 -1.39 0.12
N LEU A 89 14.32 -0.26 0.71
CA LEU A 89 14.64 0.93 -0.09
C LEU A 89 15.78 0.54 -1.04
N LYS A 90 15.56 0.71 -2.34
CA LYS A 90 16.68 0.76 -3.28
C LYS A 90 17.29 2.14 -3.10
N ILE A 91 18.48 2.18 -2.52
CA ILE A 91 19.31 3.38 -2.54
C ILE A 91 20.13 3.20 -3.81
N ASP A 92 19.77 3.94 -4.85
CA ASP A 92 20.59 4.09 -6.06
C ASP A 92 21.76 5.06 -5.79
#